data_AF-A0A6A4KPP9-F1
#
_entry.id   AF-A0A6A4KPP9-F1
#
_cell.length_a   1.000
_cell.length_b   1.000
_cell.length_c   1.000
_cell.angle_alpha   90.00
_cell.angle_beta   90.00
_cell.angle_gamma   90.00
#
_symmetry.space_group_name_H-M   'P 1'
#
loop_
_entity.id
_entity.type
_entity.pdbx_description
1 polymer ?
#
loop_
_entity_poly.entity_id
_entity_poly.type
_entity_poly.pdbx_seq_one_letter_code
_entity_poly.pdbx_strand_id
1 'polypeptide(L)'
;MPTWLARHSTAKTEATPSFTFNGTYINNRDEVYMFYTLINALNVATVFVDELGSLKMVTWIGRWVEFYWCPKDNCDHYGQCGVYGYCSGGEFECMCLPGYEPRSTEEWFRWDASGGCIKKRKALSMCGNGEGFVKVTNAKIPDTSKARVRMNLSMHECKEECLRNYSCLAYASEAGVGRRANCIT
;
A
#
# COMPACT_ATOMS: atom_id res chain seq x y z
N MET A 1 -3.05 -10.35 -5.30
CA MET A 1 -3.78 -9.10 -5.57
C MET A 1 -2.86 -7.94 -5.23
N PRO A 2 -2.66 -6.96 -6.12
CA PRO A 2 -1.87 -5.77 -5.83
C PRO A 2 -2.32 -5.08 -4.55
N THR A 3 -1.36 -4.56 -3.80
CA THR A 3 -1.56 -3.98 -2.46
C THR A 3 -2.50 -2.77 -2.45
N TRP A 4 -2.66 -2.07 -3.57
CA TRP A 4 -3.63 -0.97 -3.74
C TRP A 4 -5.09 -1.41 -3.95
N LEU A 5 -5.37 -2.70 -4.19
CA LEU A 5 -6.73 -3.25 -4.27
C LEU A 5 -7.13 -3.97 -2.98
N ALA A 6 -6.14 -4.29 -2.13
CA ALA A 6 -6.34 -5.08 -0.93
C ALA A 6 -6.98 -4.29 0.23
N ARG A 7 -7.06 -2.96 0.13
CA ARG A 7 -7.81 -2.12 1.06
C ARG A 7 -8.79 -1.26 0.28
N HIS A 8 -9.96 -1.06 0.89
CA HIS A 8 -10.97 -0.08 0.49
C HIS A 8 -11.97 -0.51 -0.58
N SER A 9 -12.64 -1.64 -0.31
CA SER A 9 -14.08 -1.78 -0.63
C SER A 9 -14.93 -1.21 0.53
N THR A 10 -14.76 0.06 0.86
CA THR A 10 -15.61 0.75 1.86
C THR A 10 -15.97 2.15 1.34
N ALA A 11 -16.64 2.20 0.19
CA ALA A 11 -17.61 3.27 -0.05
C ALA A 11 -18.98 2.60 0.12
N LYS A 12 -19.46 2.54 1.37
CA LYS A 12 -20.88 2.33 1.65
C LYS A 12 -21.50 3.71 1.71
N THR A 13 -21.96 4.22 0.58
CA THR A 13 -22.96 5.29 0.53
C THR A 13 -23.78 5.12 -0.75
N GLU A 14 -25.05 4.82 -0.53
CA GLU A 14 -26.21 4.97 -1.42
C GLU A 14 -26.18 4.33 -2.82
N ALA A 15 -26.84 3.17 -2.91
CA ALA A 15 -27.46 2.59 -4.11
C ALA A 15 -26.61 2.44 -5.40
N THR A 16 -25.29 2.33 -5.31
CA THR A 16 -24.49 1.76 -6.41
C THR A 16 -24.70 0.24 -6.44
N PRO A 17 -25.08 -0.37 -7.59
CA PRO A 17 -25.12 -1.82 -7.71
C PRO A 17 -23.76 -2.40 -7.28
N SER A 18 -23.77 -3.47 -6.49
CA SER A 18 -22.54 -4.15 -6.12
C SER A 18 -21.98 -4.86 -7.37
N PHE A 19 -21.04 -4.22 -8.06
CA PHE A 19 -20.38 -4.82 -9.21
C PHE A 19 -19.26 -5.74 -8.73
N THR A 20 -19.46 -7.05 -8.89
CA THR A 20 -18.44 -8.05 -8.56
C THR A 20 -17.52 -8.28 -9.75
N PHE A 21 -16.23 -8.07 -9.56
CA PHE A 21 -15.20 -8.36 -10.56
C PHE A 21 -14.25 -9.44 -10.06
N ASN A 22 -13.70 -10.21 -10.99
CA ASN A 22 -12.56 -11.07 -10.76
C ASN A 22 -11.32 -10.41 -11.39
N GLY A 23 -10.28 -10.23 -10.58
CA GLY A 23 -9.02 -9.65 -11.03
C GLY A 23 -7.97 -10.74 -11.11
N THR A 24 -7.39 -10.94 -12.29
CA THR A 24 -6.27 -11.85 -12.49
C THR A 24 -4.98 -11.05 -12.69
N TYR A 25 -3.94 -11.47 -11.97
CA TYR A 25 -2.60 -10.91 -12.09
C TYR A 25 -1.67 -11.97 -12.65
N ILE A 26 -1.07 -11.69 -13.80
CA ILE A 26 -0.08 -12.55 -14.41
C ILE A 26 1.29 -11.88 -14.28
N ASN A 27 2.25 -12.64 -13.78
CA ASN A 27 3.65 -12.26 -13.67
C ASN A 27 4.49 -13.50 -13.93
N ASN A 28 4.97 -13.61 -15.16
CA ASN A 28 5.85 -14.68 -15.61
C ASN A 28 7.04 -14.09 -16.39
N ARG A 29 7.81 -14.93 -17.08
CA ARG A 29 9.02 -14.48 -17.81
C ARG A 29 8.70 -13.71 -19.09
N ASP A 30 7.50 -13.90 -19.64
CA ASP A 30 7.09 -13.40 -20.94
C ASP A 30 6.22 -12.13 -20.79
N GLU A 31 5.40 -12.08 -19.75
CA GLU A 31 4.40 -11.02 -19.56
C GLU A 31 4.13 -10.70 -18.08
N VAL A 32 3.89 -9.42 -17.84
CA VAL A 32 3.41 -8.88 -16.57
C VAL A 32 2.22 -7.98 -16.85
N TYR A 33 1.03 -8.46 -16.53
CA TYR A 33 -0.19 -7.70 -16.77
C TYR A 33 -1.28 -8.07 -15.77
N MET A 34 -2.28 -7.20 -15.73
CA MET A 34 -3.48 -7.37 -14.93
C MET A 34 -4.68 -7.19 -15.82
N PHE A 35 -5.68 -8.04 -15.64
CA PHE A 35 -6.97 -7.85 -16.27
C PHE A 35 -8.10 -8.15 -15.29
N TYR A 36 -9.24 -7.54 -15.57
CA TYR A 36 -10.44 -7.65 -14.75
C TYR A 36 -11.58 -8.16 -15.61
N THR A 37 -12.33 -9.11 -15.07
CA THR A 37 -13.54 -9.65 -15.69
C THR A 37 -14.72 -9.39 -14.77
N LEU A 38 -15.82 -8.88 -15.29
CA LEU A 38 -17.06 -8.75 -14.54
C LEU A 38 -17.73 -10.12 -14.41
N ILE A 39 -18.08 -10.52 -13.18
CA ILE A 39 -18.56 -11.87 -12.90
C ILE A 39 -19.99 -12.11 -13.44
N ASN A 40 -20.80 -11.05 -13.55
CA ASN A 40 -22.23 -11.16 -13.91
C ASN A 40 -22.71 -10.10 -14.92
N ALA A 41 -21.81 -9.47 -15.68
CA ALA A 41 -22.22 -8.40 -16.59
C ALA A 41 -22.42 -8.93 -18.02
N LEU A 42 -23.67 -8.83 -18.51
CA LEU A 42 -23.96 -8.71 -19.95
C LEU A 42 -23.52 -7.36 -20.52
N ASN A 43 -23.00 -6.48 -19.66
CA ASN A 43 -22.77 -5.08 -19.91
C ASN A 43 -21.29 -4.77 -20.13
N VAL A 44 -21.03 -3.85 -21.04
CA VAL A 44 -19.68 -3.34 -21.30
C VAL A 44 -19.17 -2.58 -20.08
N ALA A 45 -17.90 -2.80 -19.74
CA ALA A 45 -17.18 -1.97 -18.81
C ALA A 45 -15.85 -1.52 -19.40
N THR A 46 -15.46 -0.33 -18.99
CA THR A 46 -14.28 0.37 -19.51
C THR A 46 -13.49 0.94 -18.35
N VAL A 47 -12.18 0.88 -18.48
CA VAL A 47 -11.23 1.53 -17.59
C VAL A 47 -10.53 2.63 -18.37
N PHE A 48 -10.48 3.84 -17.84
CA PHE A 48 -9.80 4.98 -18.46
C PHE A 48 -9.20 5.90 -17.40
N VAL A 49 -8.28 6.76 -17.84
CA VAL A 49 -7.76 7.87 -17.03
C VAL A 49 -8.41 9.14 -17.54
N ASP A 50 -9.01 9.92 -16.64
CA ASP A 50 -9.63 11.19 -17.00
C ASP A 50 -8.61 12.34 -17.13
N GLU A 51 -9.10 13.51 -17.51
CA GLU A 51 -8.29 14.73 -17.71
C GLU A 51 -7.60 15.23 -16.42
N LEU A 52 -8.05 14.79 -15.25
CA LEU A 52 -7.45 15.11 -13.96
C LEU A 52 -6.41 14.07 -13.53
N GLY A 53 -6.19 13.02 -14.33
CA GLY A 53 -5.27 11.93 -14.01
C GLY A 53 -5.87 10.88 -13.08
N SER A 54 -7.18 10.87 -12.88
CA SER A 54 -7.86 9.89 -12.04
C SER A 54 -8.19 8.64 -12.85
N LEU A 55 -7.83 7.47 -12.31
CA LEU A 55 -8.22 6.19 -12.89
C LEU A 55 -9.70 5.94 -12.56
N LYS A 56 -10.52 5.72 -13.59
CA LYS A 56 -11.95 5.43 -13.46
C LYS A 56 -12.29 4.09 -14.09
N MET A 57 -13.20 3.36 -13.44
CA MET A 57 -13.85 2.19 -14.02
C MET A 57 -15.35 2.42 -14.04
N VAL A 58 -15.91 2.32 -15.25
CA VAL A 58 -17.32 2.56 -15.53
C VAL A 58 -17.94 1.34 -16.20
N THR A 59 -19.24 1.15 -15.99
CA THR A 59 -20.02 0.07 -16.61
C THR A 59 -21.33 0.63 -17.17
N TRP A 60 -21.84 0.03 -18.25
CA TRP A 60 -23.05 0.48 -18.92
C TRP A 60 -24.29 -0.28 -18.42
N ILE A 61 -25.21 0.39 -17.72
CA ILE A 61 -26.49 -0.20 -17.27
C ILE A 61 -27.69 0.63 -17.77
N GLY A 62 -27.74 0.88 -19.08
CA GLY A 62 -28.66 1.87 -19.69
C GLY A 62 -28.17 3.32 -19.55
N ARG A 63 -27.15 3.53 -18.73
CA ARG A 63 -26.31 4.73 -18.61
C ARG A 63 -24.92 4.31 -18.12
N TRP A 64 -23.90 5.15 -18.34
CA TRP A 64 -22.60 4.95 -17.71
C TRP A 64 -22.69 5.16 -16.21
N VAL A 65 -22.26 4.16 -15.43
CA VAL A 65 -22.18 4.23 -13.98
C VAL A 65 -20.75 3.94 -13.56
N GLU A 66 -20.16 4.88 -12.84
CA GLU A 66 -18.87 4.70 -12.19
C GLU A 66 -19.02 3.78 -10.97
N PHE A 67 -18.11 2.83 -10.85
CA PHE A 67 -18.09 1.91 -9.71
C PHE A 67 -16.73 1.84 -9.01
N TYR A 68 -15.68 2.39 -9.61
CA TYR A 68 -14.37 2.52 -9.00
C TYR A 68 -13.65 3.76 -9.52
N TRP A 69 -12.95 4.44 -8.62
CA TRP A 69 -12.02 5.52 -8.95
C TRP A 69 -10.81 5.48 -8.01
N CYS A 70 -9.70 6.08 -8.46
CA CYS A 70 -8.48 6.28 -7.71
C CYS A 70 -7.79 7.57 -8.21
N PRO A 71 -7.26 8.44 -7.32
CA PRO A 71 -7.22 8.32 -5.85
C PRO A 71 -8.59 8.50 -5.18
N LYS A 72 -8.82 7.86 -4.02
CA LYS A 72 -10.11 7.94 -3.29
C LYS A 72 -10.10 9.00 -2.19
N ASP A 73 -8.96 9.16 -1.55
CA ASP A 73 -8.72 10.12 -0.49
C ASP A 73 -7.31 10.70 -0.65
N ASN A 74 -6.98 11.64 0.22
CA ASN A 74 -5.71 12.34 0.14
C ASN A 74 -4.51 11.42 0.51
N CYS A 75 -4.73 10.29 1.18
CA CYS A 75 -3.71 9.27 1.46
C CYS A 75 -3.28 8.46 0.24
N ASP A 76 -4.09 8.42 -0.82
CA ASP A 76 -3.75 7.73 -2.06
C ASP A 76 -2.75 8.51 -2.92
N HIS A 77 -2.56 9.81 -2.65
CA HIS A 77 -1.54 10.61 -3.35
C HIS A 77 -0.13 10.16 -2.98
N TYR A 78 0.71 10.06 -4.02
CA TYR A 78 2.09 9.62 -3.86
C TYR A 78 2.88 10.60 -2.98
N GLY A 79 3.55 10.08 -1.94
CA GLY A 79 4.44 10.87 -1.10
C GLY A 79 3.73 11.78 -0.08
N GLN A 80 2.42 11.64 0.14
CA GLN A 80 1.62 12.54 0.99
C GLN A 80 2.23 12.82 2.38
N CYS A 81 2.81 11.81 3.03
CA CYS A 81 3.35 11.92 4.39
C CYS A 81 4.89 11.89 4.48
N GLY A 82 5.58 12.04 3.35
CA GLY A 82 7.04 12.00 3.30
C GLY A 82 7.66 10.67 3.74
N VAL A 83 8.99 10.66 3.87
CA VAL A 83 9.74 9.45 4.24
C VAL A 83 9.46 9.03 5.70
N TYR A 84 9.31 7.73 5.94
CA TYR A 84 9.02 7.14 7.27
C TYR A 84 7.73 7.65 7.94
N GLY A 85 6.89 8.40 7.23
CA GLY A 85 5.53 8.74 7.59
C GLY A 85 4.53 7.76 6.97
N TYR A 86 3.35 7.66 7.57
CA TYR A 86 2.20 6.94 7.02
C TYR A 86 0.93 7.77 7.17
N CYS A 87 -0.04 7.50 6.31
CA CYS A 87 -1.31 8.19 6.27
C CYS A 87 -2.40 7.39 7.01
N SER A 88 -3.16 8.06 7.88
CA SER A 88 -4.13 7.47 8.82
C SER A 88 -5.58 7.89 8.58
N GLY A 89 -5.84 8.79 7.61
CA GLY A 89 -7.19 9.21 7.20
C GLY A 89 -8.01 9.99 8.25
N GLY A 90 -7.36 10.51 9.31
CA GLY A 90 -7.99 11.38 10.32
C GLY A 90 -7.85 12.89 10.03
N GLU A 91 -8.29 13.76 10.95
CA GLU A 91 -8.22 15.24 10.81
C GLU A 91 -6.81 15.79 10.50
N PHE A 92 -5.78 15.12 11.03
CA PHE A 92 -4.41 15.23 10.51
C PHE A 92 -3.99 13.86 10.00
N GLU A 93 -3.77 13.77 8.69
CA GLU A 93 -3.66 12.48 8.05
C GLU A 93 -2.30 11.81 8.29
N CYS A 94 -1.24 12.57 8.49
CA CYS A 94 0.12 12.05 8.53
C CYS A 94 0.64 11.76 9.95
N MET A 95 1.25 10.59 10.12
CA MET A 95 1.87 10.15 11.37
C MET A 95 3.23 9.53 11.11
N CYS A 96 4.17 9.68 12.03
CA CYS A 96 5.45 8.98 11.95
C CYS A 96 5.33 7.51 12.35
N LEU A 97 6.06 6.64 11.68
CA LEU A 97 6.19 5.24 12.07
C LEU A 97 6.73 5.10 13.51
N PRO A 98 6.37 4.03 14.24
CA PRO A 98 6.92 3.78 15.58
C PRO A 98 8.46 3.84 15.59
N GLY A 99 9.02 4.63 16.52
CA GLY A 99 10.47 4.87 16.60
C GLY A 99 10.97 6.08 15.82
N TYR A 100 10.09 6.78 15.09
CA TYR A 100 10.39 8.00 14.35
C TYR A 100 9.65 9.21 14.94
N GLU A 101 10.19 10.41 14.67
CA GLU A 101 9.60 11.71 15.03
C GLU A 101 9.67 12.67 13.84
N PRO A 102 8.83 13.72 13.78
CA PRO A 102 8.86 14.68 12.69
C PRO A 102 10.25 15.28 12.50
N ARG A 103 10.69 15.43 11.25
CA ARG A 103 11.98 16.09 10.95
C ARG A 103 11.99 17.53 11.44
N SER A 104 10.89 18.25 11.21
CA SER A 104 10.68 19.63 11.63
C SER A 104 9.37 19.70 12.41
N THR A 105 9.44 20.04 13.69
CA THR A 105 8.24 20.23 14.50
C THR A 105 7.41 21.42 14.02
N GLU A 106 8.07 22.48 13.55
CA GLU A 106 7.42 23.70 13.05
C GLU A 106 6.61 23.46 11.77
N GLU A 107 7.15 22.70 10.82
CA GLU A 107 6.43 22.29 9.60
C GLU A 107 5.25 21.38 9.96
N TRP A 108 5.49 20.41 10.85
CA TRP A 108 4.47 19.48 11.30
C TRP A 108 3.28 20.18 11.99
N PHE A 109 3.54 21.22 12.82
CA PHE A 109 2.50 22.04 13.43
C PHE A 109 1.75 22.93 12.43
N ARG A 110 2.32 23.15 11.24
CA ARG A 110 1.67 23.84 10.12
C ARG A 110 1.01 22.87 9.14
N TRP A 111 0.78 21.63 9.56
CA TRP A 111 0.21 20.56 8.73
C TRP A 111 1.07 20.20 7.51
N ASP A 112 2.36 20.53 7.52
CA ASP A 112 3.30 20.16 6.47
C ASP A 112 4.13 18.94 6.92
N ALA A 113 3.79 17.78 6.34
CA ALA A 113 4.48 16.52 6.57
C ALA A 113 5.49 16.17 5.45
N SER A 114 5.71 17.06 4.48
CA SER A 114 6.55 16.79 3.30
C SER A 114 8.00 16.48 3.67
N GLY A 115 8.51 17.09 4.75
CA GLY A 115 9.84 16.83 5.31
C GLY A 115 10.03 15.41 5.86
N GLY A 116 8.93 14.68 6.09
CA GLY A 116 8.91 13.33 6.61
C GLY A 116 9.36 13.22 8.07
N CYS A 117 9.73 12.01 8.45
CA CYS A 117 10.14 11.67 9.81
C CYS A 117 11.60 11.25 9.87
N ILE A 118 12.22 11.42 11.03
CA ILE A 118 13.59 10.98 11.34
C ILE A 118 13.58 10.02 12.52
N LYS A 119 14.59 9.16 12.60
CA LYS A 119 14.70 8.20 13.69
C LYS A 119 14.92 8.95 15.02
N LYS A 120 14.17 8.60 16.07
CA LYS A 120 14.36 9.19 17.39
C LYS A 120 15.79 8.94 17.87
N ARG A 121 16.46 9.93 18.47
CA ARG A 121 17.86 9.82 18.94
C ARG A 121 18.12 8.62 19.87
N LYS A 122 17.11 8.12 20.58
CA LYS A 122 17.23 6.94 21.46
C LYS A 122 17.16 5.59 20.72
N ALA A 123 16.81 5.58 19.45
CA ALA A 123 16.68 4.38 18.61
C ALA A 123 17.88 4.21 17.65
N LEU A 124 19.04 4.79 17.97
CA LEU A 124 20.16 4.92 17.03
C LEU A 124 20.93 3.62 16.72
N SER A 125 20.82 2.57 17.53
CA SER A 125 21.35 1.29 17.10
C SER A 125 20.34 0.65 16.12
N MET A 126 20.85 0.17 14.99
CA MET A 126 20.15 -0.66 13.98
C MET A 126 20.64 -2.12 14.04
N CYS A 127 21.68 -2.38 14.82
CA CYS A 127 22.52 -3.57 14.72
C CYS A 127 23.14 -3.92 16.08
N GLY A 128 23.07 -5.21 16.44
CA GLY A 128 23.94 -5.82 17.45
C GLY A 128 23.42 -5.88 18.89
N ASN A 129 22.32 -5.19 19.23
CA ASN A 129 21.84 -5.08 20.62
C ASN A 129 20.43 -5.67 20.88
N GLY A 130 20.01 -6.72 20.15
CA GLY A 130 18.72 -7.38 20.39
C GLY A 130 17.51 -6.63 19.79
N GLU A 131 17.75 -5.86 18.74
CA GLU A 131 16.74 -5.03 18.09
C GLU A 131 15.72 -5.86 17.31
N GLY A 132 14.45 -5.53 17.51
CA GLY A 132 13.32 -6.17 16.86
C GLY A 132 12.64 -5.25 15.86
N PHE A 133 11.84 -5.84 14.98
CA PHE A 133 10.92 -5.10 14.14
C PHE A 133 9.63 -4.83 14.90
N VAL A 134 9.06 -3.64 14.72
CA VAL A 134 7.70 -3.32 15.19
C VAL A 134 6.73 -3.72 14.09
N LYS A 135 5.74 -4.55 14.43
CA LYS A 135 4.69 -4.93 13.50
C LYS A 135 3.76 -3.74 13.25
N VAL A 136 3.75 -3.24 12.03
CA VAL A 136 2.76 -2.25 11.57
C VAL A 136 1.59 -3.02 10.95
N THR A 137 0.42 -2.92 11.56
CA THR A 137 -0.82 -3.48 11.01
C THR A 137 -1.51 -2.46 10.14
N ASN A 138 -2.39 -2.95 9.27
CA ASN A 138 -3.22 -2.10 8.44
C ASN A 138 -2.50 -1.10 7.49
N ALA A 139 -1.24 -1.34 7.16
CA ALA A 139 -0.48 -0.53 6.20
C ALA A 139 -0.62 -0.99 4.74
N LYS A 140 -0.45 -0.05 3.82
CA LYS A 140 -0.07 -0.31 2.42
C LYS A 140 1.45 -0.53 2.37
N ILE A 141 1.90 -1.49 1.57
CA ILE A 141 3.34 -1.71 1.39
C ILE A 141 3.95 -0.44 0.78
N PRO A 142 5.08 0.07 1.31
CA PRO A 142 5.72 1.27 0.79
C PRO A 142 6.24 1.05 -0.64
N ASP A 143 6.73 2.14 -1.24
CA ASP A 143 7.39 2.11 -2.55
C ASP A 143 8.43 0.97 -2.64
N THR A 144 8.27 0.10 -3.64
CA THR A 144 9.06 -1.12 -3.79
C THR A 144 10.25 -0.95 -4.73
N SER A 145 10.60 0.27 -5.16
CA SER A 145 11.72 0.53 -6.09
C SER A 145 13.07 0.04 -5.57
N LYS A 146 13.25 -0.01 -4.25
CA LYS A 146 14.46 -0.53 -3.57
C LYS A 146 14.25 -1.87 -2.87
N ALA A 147 13.05 -2.43 -2.97
CA ALA A 147 12.71 -3.68 -2.30
C ALA A 147 13.28 -4.88 -3.07
N ARG A 148 13.53 -5.96 -2.35
CA ARG A 148 13.90 -7.27 -2.91
C ARG A 148 12.77 -8.25 -2.64
N VAL A 149 12.42 -9.04 -3.66
CA VAL A 149 11.40 -10.08 -3.54
C VAL A 149 12.07 -11.45 -3.54
N ARG A 150 11.75 -12.26 -2.53
CA ARG A 150 12.12 -13.69 -2.47
C ARG A 150 10.87 -14.53 -2.34
N MET A 151 10.73 -15.53 -3.20
CA MET A 151 9.55 -16.39 -3.23
C MET A 151 9.68 -17.55 -2.25
N ASN A 152 8.55 -18.05 -1.75
CA ASN A 152 8.45 -19.27 -0.95
C ASN A 152 9.22 -19.23 0.39
N LEU A 153 9.16 -18.09 1.09
CA LEU A 153 9.68 -17.94 2.45
C LEU A 153 8.52 -17.88 3.45
N SER A 154 8.71 -18.48 4.62
CA SER A 154 7.89 -18.22 5.80
C SER A 154 8.16 -16.81 6.34
N MET A 155 7.23 -16.30 7.17
CA MET A 155 7.41 -15.01 7.85
C MET A 155 8.68 -14.97 8.71
N HIS A 156 9.07 -16.09 9.30
CA HIS A 156 10.29 -16.19 10.11
C HIS A 156 11.55 -16.12 9.25
N GLU A 157 11.62 -16.91 8.17
CA GLU A 157 12.73 -16.84 7.21
C GLU A 157 12.83 -15.44 6.58
N CYS A 158 11.71 -14.79 6.27
CA CYS A 158 11.68 -13.43 5.73
C CYS A 158 12.28 -12.40 6.71
N LYS A 159 11.98 -12.53 8.01
CA LYS A 159 12.59 -11.72 9.06
C LYS A 159 14.11 -11.96 9.13
N GLU A 160 14.55 -13.22 9.08
CA GLU A 160 15.98 -13.56 9.14
C GLU A 160 16.75 -13.02 7.93
N GLU A 161 16.17 -13.09 6.73
CA GLU A 161 16.75 -12.49 5.53
C GLU A 161 16.98 -10.99 5.69
N CYS A 162 16.00 -10.28 6.26
CA CYS A 162 16.16 -8.86 6.55
C CYS A 162 17.26 -8.61 7.60
N LEU A 163 17.29 -9.39 8.69
CA LEU A 163 18.32 -9.26 9.74
C LEU A 163 19.75 -9.53 9.25
N ARG A 164 19.92 -10.39 8.25
CA ARG A 164 21.23 -10.69 7.63
C ARG A 164 21.73 -9.56 6.72
N ASN A 165 20.84 -8.66 6.29
CA ASN A 165 21.16 -7.55 5.41
C ASN A 165 21.14 -6.23 6.19
N TYR A 166 22.31 -5.67 6.47
CA TYR A 166 22.46 -4.42 7.24
C TYR A 166 21.76 -3.20 6.62
N SER A 167 21.41 -3.25 5.33
CA SER A 167 20.64 -2.20 4.66
C SER A 167 19.13 -2.41 4.70
N CYS A 168 18.65 -3.56 5.19
CA CYS A 168 17.24 -3.85 5.28
C CYS A 168 16.58 -3.06 6.42
N LEU A 169 15.47 -2.39 6.13
CA LEU A 169 14.75 -1.55 7.09
C LEU A 169 13.42 -2.15 7.54
N ALA A 170 12.80 -2.99 6.71
CA ALA A 170 11.49 -3.57 6.94
C ALA A 170 11.34 -4.86 6.15
N TYR A 171 10.37 -5.69 6.52
CA TYR A 171 9.98 -6.85 5.73
C TYR A 171 8.46 -7.04 5.77
N ALA A 172 7.92 -7.64 4.72
CA ALA A 172 6.52 -8.00 4.60
C ALA A 172 6.39 -9.36 3.90
N SER A 173 5.28 -10.05 4.15
CA SER A 173 4.93 -11.27 3.42
C SER A 173 3.50 -11.17 2.90
N GLU A 174 3.27 -11.73 1.71
CA GLU A 174 1.93 -11.80 1.11
C GLU A 174 1.01 -12.82 1.80
N ALA A 175 1.54 -13.71 2.65
CA ALA A 175 0.71 -14.66 3.40
C ALA A 175 0.58 -14.35 4.90
N GLY A 176 -0.54 -14.82 5.47
CA GLY A 176 -0.73 -14.92 6.90
C GLY A 176 0.25 -15.89 7.58
N VAL A 177 0.36 -15.78 8.90
CA VAL A 177 1.26 -16.60 9.73
C VAL A 177 1.04 -18.09 9.46
N GLY A 178 2.14 -18.83 9.22
CA GLY A 178 2.11 -20.29 9.00
C GLY A 178 2.04 -20.75 7.53
N ARG A 179 2.03 -19.83 6.56
CA ARG A 179 2.13 -20.14 5.13
C ARG A 179 3.42 -19.57 4.54
N ARG A 180 3.99 -20.27 3.56
CA ARG A 180 5.11 -19.76 2.76
C ARG A 180 4.57 -18.92 1.62
N ALA A 181 5.17 -17.76 1.38
CA ALA A 181 4.74 -16.84 0.33
C ALA A 181 5.90 -15.95 -0.13
N ASN A 182 5.59 -14.99 -0.99
CA ASN A 182 6.55 -13.97 -1.38
C ASN A 182 6.87 -13.11 -0.16
N CYS A 183 8.17 -13.00 0.10
CA CYS A 183 8.80 -12.15 1.08
C CYS A 183 9.31 -10.90 0.36
N ILE A 184 9.05 -9.75 0.95
CA ILE A 184 9.51 -8.44 0.49
C ILE A 184 10.38 -7.88 1.60
N THR A 185 11.62 -7.48 1.29
CA THR A 185 12.60 -6.87 2.22
C THR A 185 13.19 -5.60 1.63
#